data_AF-A0A1C6ITG4-F1
#
_entry.id   AF-A0A1C6ITG4-F1
#
_cell.length_a   1.000
_cell.length_b   1.000
_cell.length_c   1.000
_cell.angle_alpha   90.00
_cell.angle_beta   90.00
_cell.angle_gamma   90.00
#
_symmetry.space_group_name_H-M   'P 1'
#
loop_
_entity.id
_entity.type
_entity.pdbx_description
1 polymer ?
#
loop_
_entity_poly.entity_id
_entity_poly.type
_entity_poly.pdbx_seq_one_letter_code
_entity_poly.pdbx_strand_id
1 'polypeptide(L)'
;MSTKNHHIKSLSHSPDIIGLFFSVLNQFTSTSSFVSGGKLVTIKTESFELQGNNLVSKVFCGIVNWFGHIMSDVAGSSGSRGNIGRGSGVAIPFFELFQFCNFGKFNIGQDKQDLATLAVRAFQEGYDARFGIAMSLPVLLCELLVRFIWMIKQRFYFKKPLKECIPTQSHTDLRIMLLFGHGTLCLMDGADALVRSGGNWLMFFTRMNIIAWGRFTVLVLKEICLRAGIQAPLQKQLDAYKKITASLQTYMEQLKRIDLAAFQKETAQYQPLESYIDCIEDEKSLNFFLKKNMVELGISIPWEGDFDTFMRDKSRHLIYE
;
A
#
# COMPACT_ATOMS: atom_id res chain seq x y z
N MET A 1 8.81 -7.54 -39.61
CA MET A 1 8.71 -8.10 -38.24
C MET A 1 9.01 -9.58 -38.29
N SER A 2 9.57 -10.19 -37.24
CA SER A 2 9.82 -11.64 -37.16
C SER A 2 9.08 -12.19 -35.94
N THR A 3 8.63 -13.45 -36.03
CA THR A 3 7.95 -14.20 -34.95
C THR A 3 8.76 -14.26 -33.66
N LYS A 4 10.08 -14.04 -33.70
CA LYS A 4 10.92 -13.99 -32.49
C LYS A 4 10.81 -12.69 -31.69
N ASN A 5 10.43 -11.56 -32.31
CA ASN A 5 10.56 -10.23 -31.68
C ASN A 5 9.22 -9.52 -31.44
N HIS A 6 8.11 -10.11 -31.85
CA HIS A 6 6.80 -9.48 -31.70
C HIS A 6 6.31 -9.43 -30.25
N HIS A 7 6.74 -10.35 -29.38
CA HIS A 7 6.39 -10.36 -27.95
C HIS A 7 6.98 -9.19 -27.18
N ILE A 8 8.15 -8.68 -27.60
CA ILE A 8 8.74 -7.48 -27.00
C ILE A 8 8.22 -6.22 -27.72
N LYS A 9 8.06 -6.24 -29.05
CA LYS A 9 7.66 -5.05 -29.83
C LYS A 9 6.18 -4.71 -29.72
N SER A 10 5.30 -5.66 -29.42
CA SER A 10 3.89 -5.36 -29.17
C SER A 10 3.68 -5.07 -27.69
N LEU A 11 3.10 -3.92 -27.39
CA LEU A 11 2.83 -3.53 -26.00
C LEU A 11 1.82 -4.47 -25.33
N SER A 12 0.87 -5.03 -26.10
CA SER A 12 -0.16 -5.92 -25.56
C SER A 12 0.35 -7.25 -25.00
N HIS A 13 1.57 -7.65 -25.38
CA HIS A 13 2.22 -8.88 -24.89
C HIS A 13 3.10 -8.66 -23.66
N SER A 14 3.17 -7.43 -23.13
CA SER A 14 3.97 -7.14 -21.93
C SER A 14 3.16 -7.47 -20.66
N PRO A 15 3.73 -8.18 -19.67
CA PRO A 15 3.00 -8.67 -18.49
C PRO A 15 2.97 -7.61 -17.39
N ASP A 16 2.47 -6.42 -17.72
CA ASP A 16 2.35 -5.28 -16.82
C ASP A 16 1.07 -4.47 -17.06
N ILE A 17 0.88 -3.41 -16.27
CA ILE A 17 -0.31 -2.55 -16.32
C ILE A 17 -0.42 -1.82 -17.67
N ILE A 18 0.71 -1.50 -18.30
CA ILE A 18 0.76 -0.80 -19.59
C ILE A 18 0.31 -1.77 -20.68
N GLY A 19 0.81 -3.00 -20.68
CA GLY A 19 0.38 -4.06 -21.57
C GLY A 19 -1.09 -4.45 -21.38
N LEU A 20 -1.58 -4.47 -20.13
CA LEU A 20 -3.00 -4.65 -19.86
C LEU A 20 -3.84 -3.51 -20.46
N PHE A 21 -3.45 -2.26 -20.24
CA PHE A 21 -4.15 -1.09 -20.77
C PHE A 21 -4.21 -1.14 -22.31
N PHE A 22 -3.06 -1.33 -22.96
CA PHE A 22 -3.01 -1.40 -24.41
C PHE A 22 -3.72 -2.64 -24.97
N SER A 23 -3.71 -3.77 -24.26
CA SER A 23 -4.47 -4.95 -24.65
C SER A 23 -5.97 -4.71 -24.61
N VAL A 24 -6.49 -4.16 -23.52
CA VAL A 24 -7.91 -3.82 -23.40
C VAL A 24 -8.27 -2.77 -24.46
N LEU A 25 -7.48 -1.69 -24.58
CA LEU A 25 -7.71 -0.65 -25.59
C LEU A 25 -7.78 -1.24 -27.01
N ASN A 26 -6.78 -2.04 -27.38
CA ASN A 26 -6.67 -2.70 -28.68
C ASN A 26 -7.85 -3.63 -28.98
N GLN A 27 -8.36 -4.34 -27.97
CA GLN A 27 -9.55 -5.18 -28.12
C GLN A 27 -10.82 -4.34 -28.33
N PHE A 28 -10.94 -3.17 -27.67
CA PHE A 28 -12.07 -2.25 -27.87
C PHE A 28 -12.02 -1.51 -29.21
N THR A 29 -10.82 -1.17 -29.71
CA THR A 29 -10.64 -0.38 -30.94
C THR A 29 -10.34 -1.24 -32.18
N SER A 30 -10.24 -2.56 -32.03
CA SER A 30 -9.77 -3.49 -33.09
C SER A 30 -8.45 -3.01 -33.71
N THR A 31 -7.50 -2.63 -32.85
CA THR A 31 -6.16 -2.19 -33.27
C THR A 31 -5.06 -3.03 -32.62
N SER A 32 -3.83 -2.93 -33.11
CA SER A 32 -2.65 -3.52 -32.49
C SER A 32 -1.55 -2.47 -32.41
N SER A 33 -1.05 -2.24 -31.19
CA SER A 33 -0.10 -1.16 -30.89
C SER A 33 1.32 -1.70 -30.69
N PHE A 34 2.24 -1.25 -31.55
CA PHE A 34 3.63 -1.72 -31.60
C PHE A 34 4.62 -0.58 -31.36
N VAL A 35 5.80 -0.91 -30.85
CA VAL A 35 6.93 0.02 -30.71
C VAL A 35 7.97 -0.28 -31.77
N SER A 36 8.29 0.72 -32.60
CA SER A 36 9.35 0.62 -33.61
C SER A 36 10.10 1.93 -33.73
N GLY A 37 11.41 1.91 -33.50
CA GLY A 37 12.26 3.10 -33.57
C GLY A 37 11.84 4.19 -32.58
N GLY A 38 11.42 3.82 -31.36
CA GLY A 38 10.99 4.74 -30.32
C GLY A 38 9.66 5.46 -30.57
N LYS A 39 8.90 5.04 -31.60
CA LYS A 39 7.54 5.55 -31.86
C LYS A 39 6.51 4.44 -31.69
N LEU A 40 5.34 4.81 -31.17
CA LEU A 40 4.17 3.95 -31.08
C LEU A 40 3.46 3.95 -32.45
N VAL A 41 3.28 2.76 -33.01
CA VAL A 41 2.65 2.53 -34.31
C VAL A 41 1.44 1.64 -34.07
N THR A 42 0.25 2.17 -34.34
CA THR A 42 -1.01 1.43 -34.20
C THR A 42 -1.51 1.01 -35.56
N ILE A 43 -1.73 -0.29 -35.74
CA ILE A 43 -2.23 -0.90 -36.97
C ILE A 43 -3.67 -1.35 -36.72
N LYS A 44 -4.59 -1.16 -37.67
CA LYS A 44 -5.95 -1.69 -37.59
C LYS A 44 -5.93 -3.19 -37.87
N THR A 45 -6.57 -3.96 -37.03
CA THR A 45 -6.65 -5.43 -37.11
C THR A 45 -8.10 -5.83 -37.41
N GLU A 46 -8.31 -7.07 -37.86
CA GLU A 46 -9.66 -7.60 -38.11
C GLU A 46 -10.56 -7.48 -36.86
N SER A 47 -11.85 -7.30 -37.10
CA SER A 47 -12.87 -7.02 -36.07
C SER A 47 -12.84 -8.07 -34.96
N PHE A 48 -12.33 -7.71 -33.79
CA PHE A 48 -12.37 -8.56 -32.61
C PHE A 48 -13.65 -8.28 -31.83
N GLU A 49 -14.57 -9.24 -31.78
CA GLU A 49 -15.82 -9.09 -31.02
C GLU A 49 -15.59 -9.42 -29.54
N LEU A 50 -15.53 -8.38 -28.70
CA LEU A 50 -15.58 -8.51 -27.24
C LEU A 50 -16.97 -8.97 -26.79
N GLN A 51 -17.05 -10.20 -26.28
CA GLN A 51 -18.28 -10.76 -25.71
C GLN A 51 -18.61 -10.13 -24.35
N GLY A 52 -19.79 -9.51 -24.22
CA GLY A 52 -20.27 -8.93 -22.98
C GLY A 52 -21.48 -8.02 -23.18
N ASN A 53 -22.51 -8.17 -22.34
CA ASN A 53 -23.77 -7.44 -22.47
C ASN A 53 -23.68 -5.98 -21.96
N ASN A 54 -22.76 -5.69 -21.04
CA ASN A 54 -22.52 -4.38 -20.43
C ASN A 54 -21.05 -3.93 -20.53
N LEU A 55 -20.77 -2.64 -20.39
CA LEU A 55 -19.40 -2.08 -20.44
C LEU A 55 -18.47 -2.75 -19.42
N VAL A 56 -18.94 -2.93 -18.18
CA VAL A 56 -18.17 -3.60 -17.11
C VAL A 56 -17.83 -5.04 -17.49
N SER A 57 -18.77 -5.79 -18.07
CA SER A 57 -18.52 -7.15 -18.53
C SER A 57 -17.52 -7.21 -19.69
N LYS A 58 -17.57 -6.26 -20.63
CA LYS A 58 -16.60 -6.20 -21.73
C LYS A 58 -15.18 -5.90 -21.22
N VAL A 59 -15.04 -4.99 -20.26
CA VAL A 59 -13.75 -4.71 -19.62
C VAL A 59 -13.22 -5.95 -18.90
N PHE A 60 -14.06 -6.64 -18.12
CA PHE A 60 -13.67 -7.87 -17.45
C PHE A 60 -13.25 -8.97 -18.44
N CYS A 61 -14.03 -9.21 -19.49
CA CYS A 61 -13.70 -10.17 -20.53
C CYS A 61 -12.39 -9.81 -21.24
N GLY A 62 -12.13 -8.51 -21.51
CA GLY A 62 -10.87 -8.05 -22.07
C GLY A 62 -9.66 -8.31 -21.16
N ILE A 63 -9.82 -8.12 -19.84
CA ILE A 63 -8.80 -8.43 -18.83
C ILE A 63 -8.54 -9.95 -18.78
N VAL A 64 -9.57 -10.78 -18.69
CA VAL A 64 -9.45 -12.25 -18.62
C VAL A 64 -8.83 -12.80 -19.92
N ASN A 65 -9.24 -12.28 -21.07
CA ASN A 65 -8.67 -12.64 -22.36
C ASN A 65 -7.18 -12.30 -22.42
N TRP A 66 -6.78 -11.11 -21.94
CA TRP A 66 -5.37 -10.74 -21.84
C TRP A 66 -4.58 -11.69 -20.92
N PHE A 67 -5.12 -12.05 -19.76
CA PHE A 67 -4.48 -13.04 -18.89
C PHE A 67 -4.26 -14.38 -19.60
N GLY A 68 -5.26 -14.86 -20.35
CA GLY A 68 -5.15 -16.07 -21.17
C GLY A 68 -4.07 -15.95 -22.26
N HIS A 69 -4.03 -14.82 -22.96
CA HIS A 69 -3.01 -14.53 -23.97
C HIS A 69 -1.59 -14.55 -23.38
N ILE A 70 -1.34 -13.84 -22.27
CA ILE A 70 -0.04 -13.83 -21.60
C ILE A 70 0.35 -15.23 -21.11
N MET A 71 -0.60 -16.00 -20.54
CA MET A 71 -0.34 -17.36 -20.08
C MET A 71 0.07 -18.29 -21.23
N SER A 72 -0.58 -18.15 -22.39
CA SER A 72 -0.21 -18.87 -23.62
C SER A 72 1.19 -18.48 -24.12
N ASP A 73 1.52 -17.19 -24.10
CA ASP A 73 2.83 -16.67 -24.54
C ASP A 73 3.98 -17.12 -23.62
N VAL A 74 3.71 -17.27 -22.30
CA VAL A 74 4.65 -17.82 -21.32
C VAL A 74 4.86 -19.33 -21.51
N ALA A 75 3.78 -20.08 -21.78
CA ALA A 75 3.85 -21.52 -22.03
C ALA A 75 4.53 -21.85 -23.38
N GLY A 76 4.43 -20.94 -24.35
CA GLY A 76 5.02 -21.05 -25.67
C GLY A 76 4.23 -21.96 -26.62
N SER A 77 4.17 -21.58 -27.90
CA SER A 77 3.53 -22.38 -28.93
C SER A 77 4.26 -23.70 -29.19
N SER A 78 3.50 -24.78 -29.39
CA SER A 78 3.96 -26.13 -29.74
C SER A 78 4.86 -26.17 -30.98
N GLY A 79 4.71 -25.23 -31.93
CA GLY A 79 5.56 -25.13 -33.12
C GLY A 79 6.99 -24.62 -32.85
N SER A 80 7.21 -23.90 -31.75
CA SER A 80 8.56 -23.45 -31.34
C SER A 80 9.28 -24.47 -30.46
N ARG A 81 8.56 -25.45 -29.87
CA ARG A 81 9.15 -26.57 -29.12
C ARG A 81 9.73 -27.66 -30.03
N GLY A 82 9.22 -27.80 -31.26
CA GLY A 82 9.61 -28.86 -32.20
C GLY A 82 10.90 -28.62 -32.98
N ASN A 83 11.36 -27.36 -33.09
CA ASN A 83 12.58 -26.99 -33.82
C ASN A 83 13.60 -26.37 -32.86
N ILE A 84 14.37 -27.23 -32.17
CA ILE A 84 15.70 -26.95 -31.56
C ILE A 84 15.83 -25.55 -30.93
N GLY A 85 14.84 -25.11 -30.14
CA GLY A 85 14.80 -23.73 -29.66
C GLY A 85 13.87 -23.52 -28.47
N ARG A 86 14.23 -22.55 -27.62
CA ARG A 86 13.35 -22.01 -26.58
C ARG A 86 12.23 -21.21 -27.28
N GLY A 87 10.99 -21.36 -26.84
CA GLY A 87 9.92 -20.41 -27.22
C GLY A 87 10.33 -18.98 -26.84
N SER A 88 9.91 -17.99 -27.63
CA SER A 88 10.30 -16.57 -27.50
C SER A 88 10.07 -16.00 -26.10
N GLY A 89 9.13 -16.57 -25.34
CA GLY A 89 8.81 -16.14 -23.98
C GLY A 89 8.20 -14.74 -23.96
N VAL A 90 8.00 -14.19 -22.78
CA VAL A 90 7.42 -12.86 -22.58
C VAL A 90 8.48 -11.93 -22.00
N ALA A 91 8.44 -10.64 -22.34
CA ALA A 91 9.36 -9.65 -21.78
C ALA A 91 9.22 -9.58 -20.25
N ILE A 92 10.28 -9.20 -19.55
CA ILE A 92 10.18 -8.85 -18.13
C ILE A 92 9.22 -7.64 -18.02
N PRO A 93 8.36 -7.55 -16.99
CA PRO A 93 7.47 -6.41 -16.82
C PRO A 93 8.21 -5.07 -16.94
N PHE A 94 7.63 -4.11 -17.67
CA PHE A 94 8.19 -2.77 -17.98
C PHE A 94 9.45 -2.76 -18.84
N PHE A 95 9.96 -3.92 -19.28
CA PHE A 95 11.17 -3.99 -20.09
C PHE A 95 10.93 -3.51 -21.54
N GLU A 96 9.69 -3.53 -22.01
CA GLU A 96 9.28 -2.95 -23.28
C GLU A 96 9.52 -1.43 -23.34
N LEU A 97 9.51 -0.74 -22.19
CA LEU A 97 9.75 0.71 -22.13
C LEU A 97 11.16 1.10 -22.60
N PHE A 98 12.13 0.21 -22.46
CA PHE A 98 13.50 0.45 -22.97
C PHE A 98 13.53 0.63 -24.49
N GLN A 99 12.49 0.21 -25.23
CA GLN A 99 12.40 0.45 -26.67
C GLN A 99 12.07 1.90 -27.04
N PHE A 100 11.56 2.71 -26.11
CA PHE A 100 11.38 4.15 -26.33
C PHE A 100 12.67 4.94 -26.13
N CYS A 101 13.69 4.33 -25.53
CA CYS A 101 14.97 4.94 -25.25
C CYS A 101 15.95 4.78 -26.42
N ASN A 102 15.81 5.60 -27.46
CA ASN A 102 16.72 5.58 -28.63
C ASN A 102 18.05 6.33 -28.41
N PHE A 103 18.55 6.39 -27.18
CA PHE A 103 19.77 7.13 -26.85
C PHE A 103 20.93 6.20 -26.51
N GLY A 104 22.15 6.69 -26.77
CA GLY A 104 23.41 6.00 -26.47
C GLY A 104 23.97 5.23 -27.67
N LYS A 105 25.30 5.15 -27.77
CA LYS A 105 26.02 4.35 -28.78
C LYS A 105 26.82 3.28 -28.06
N PHE A 106 26.23 2.11 -27.84
CA PHE A 106 26.87 1.01 -27.12
C PHE A 106 27.61 0.10 -28.09
N ASN A 107 28.85 -0.27 -27.76
CA ASN A 107 29.63 -1.18 -28.59
C ASN A 107 29.13 -2.62 -28.39
N ILE A 108 28.49 -3.19 -29.41
CA ILE A 108 28.09 -4.60 -29.45
C ILE A 108 28.94 -5.29 -30.50
N GLY A 109 30.09 -5.83 -30.09
CA GLY A 109 31.08 -6.37 -31.03
C GLY A 109 31.66 -5.27 -31.92
N GLN A 110 31.38 -5.31 -33.22
CA GLN A 110 31.90 -4.34 -34.22
C GLN A 110 30.94 -3.17 -34.52
N ASP A 111 29.66 -3.25 -34.09
CA ASP A 111 28.65 -2.23 -34.39
C ASP A 111 28.24 -1.43 -33.15
N LYS A 112 28.04 -0.12 -33.34
CA LYS A 112 27.46 0.77 -32.33
C LYS A 112 25.95 0.77 -32.47
N GLN A 113 25.25 0.43 -31.39
CA GLN A 113 23.79 0.34 -31.38
C GLN A 113 23.16 1.08 -30.21
N ASP A 114 21.90 1.46 -30.42
CA ASP A 114 21.12 2.22 -29.44
C ASP A 114 20.56 1.31 -28.35
N LEU A 115 20.22 1.89 -27.19
CA LEU A 115 19.68 1.15 -26.03
C LEU A 115 18.41 0.35 -26.40
N ALA A 116 17.54 0.91 -27.24
CA ALA A 116 16.36 0.21 -27.74
C ALA A 116 16.70 -1.07 -28.52
N THR A 117 17.76 -1.04 -29.34
CA THR A 117 18.22 -2.22 -30.10
C THR A 117 18.91 -3.22 -29.18
N LEU A 118 19.67 -2.74 -28.21
CA LEU A 118 20.31 -3.56 -27.17
C LEU A 118 19.27 -4.33 -26.35
N ALA A 119 18.19 -3.68 -25.91
CA ALA A 119 17.11 -4.31 -25.13
C ALA A 119 16.39 -5.41 -25.93
N VAL A 120 16.08 -5.14 -27.20
CA VAL A 120 15.47 -6.15 -28.09
C VAL A 120 16.41 -7.34 -28.30
N ARG A 121 17.72 -7.11 -28.48
CA ARG A 121 18.71 -8.19 -28.62
C ARG A 121 18.89 -8.99 -27.33
N ALA A 122 18.94 -8.32 -26.18
CA ALA A 122 19.00 -8.98 -24.89
C ALA A 122 17.82 -9.94 -24.68
N PHE A 123 16.60 -9.51 -25.03
CA PHE A 123 15.42 -10.37 -25.00
C PHE A 123 15.57 -11.60 -25.92
N GLN A 124 16.09 -11.41 -27.15
CA GLN A 124 16.34 -12.52 -28.08
C GLN A 124 17.35 -13.54 -27.55
N GLU A 125 18.35 -13.10 -26.79
CA GLU A 125 19.35 -13.96 -26.12
C GLU A 125 18.79 -14.69 -24.88
N GLY A 126 17.51 -14.50 -24.55
CA GLY A 126 16.84 -15.20 -23.45
C GLY A 126 16.67 -14.38 -22.17
N TYR A 127 16.85 -13.05 -22.23
CA TYR A 127 16.51 -12.12 -21.14
C TYR A 127 14.97 -11.94 -21.04
N ASP A 128 14.27 -13.03 -20.77
CA ASP A 128 12.83 -13.14 -20.72
C ASP A 128 12.29 -13.10 -19.28
N ALA A 129 10.97 -13.14 -19.12
CA ALA A 129 10.29 -13.14 -17.81
C ALA A 129 10.74 -14.30 -16.90
N ARG A 130 11.15 -15.45 -17.46
CA ARG A 130 11.64 -16.60 -16.67
C ARG A 130 12.99 -16.28 -16.06
N PHE A 131 13.87 -15.67 -16.85
CA PHE A 131 15.14 -15.13 -16.36
C PHE A 131 14.90 -14.02 -15.32
N GLY A 132 13.89 -13.18 -15.54
CA GLY A 132 13.39 -12.20 -14.55
C GLY A 132 13.03 -12.84 -13.21
N ILE A 133 12.25 -13.92 -13.19
CA ILE A 133 11.91 -14.63 -11.96
C ILE A 133 13.17 -15.15 -11.26
N ALA A 134 14.10 -15.75 -12.00
CA ALA A 134 15.36 -16.24 -11.44
C ALA A 134 16.19 -15.10 -10.82
N MET A 135 16.28 -13.95 -11.50
CA MET A 135 16.95 -12.75 -11.02
C MET A 135 16.30 -12.14 -9.77
N SER A 136 14.98 -12.31 -9.59
CA SER A 136 14.27 -11.83 -8.41
C SER A 136 14.59 -12.61 -7.12
N LEU A 137 15.02 -13.86 -7.26
CA LEU A 137 15.26 -14.75 -6.12
C LEU A 137 16.39 -14.25 -5.20
N PRO A 138 17.59 -13.88 -5.70
CA PRO A 138 18.62 -13.24 -4.87
C PRO A 138 18.15 -11.96 -4.16
N VAL A 139 17.35 -11.15 -4.83
CA VAL A 139 16.81 -9.89 -4.27
C VAL A 139 15.87 -10.18 -3.10
N LEU A 140 14.96 -11.13 -3.28
CA LEU A 140 14.02 -11.56 -2.24
C LEU A 140 14.76 -12.17 -1.04
N LEU A 141 15.75 -13.03 -1.29
CA LEU A 141 16.56 -13.63 -0.23
C LEU A 141 17.33 -12.57 0.55
N CYS A 142 17.96 -11.61 -0.13
CA CYS A 142 18.65 -10.50 0.51
C CYS A 142 17.69 -9.71 1.42
N GLU A 143 16.49 -9.37 0.92
CA GLU A 143 15.49 -8.63 1.68
C GLU A 143 14.99 -9.39 2.92
N LEU A 144 14.70 -10.68 2.78
CA LEU A 144 14.25 -11.52 3.91
C LEU A 144 15.35 -11.72 4.96
N LEU A 145 16.58 -12.00 4.54
CA LEU A 145 17.70 -12.24 5.44
C LEU A 145 18.06 -10.97 6.23
N VAL A 146 18.08 -9.81 5.58
CA VAL A 146 18.32 -8.53 6.27
C VAL A 146 17.26 -8.27 7.33
N ARG A 147 15.96 -8.45 6.99
CA ARG A 147 14.85 -8.28 7.95
C ARG A 147 14.94 -9.27 9.10
N PHE A 148 15.32 -10.52 8.82
CA PHE A 148 15.48 -11.56 9.82
C PHE A 148 16.61 -11.26 10.79
N ILE A 149 17.80 -10.88 10.30
CA ILE A 149 18.94 -10.50 11.13
C ILE A 149 18.61 -9.26 11.98
N TRP A 150 17.92 -8.28 11.40
CA TRP A 150 17.48 -7.10 12.13
C TRP A 150 16.51 -7.47 13.27
N MET A 151 15.55 -8.37 13.03
CA MET A 151 14.63 -8.86 14.05
C MET A 151 15.37 -9.58 15.19
N ILE A 152 16.34 -10.44 14.87
CA ILE A 152 17.20 -11.12 15.87
C ILE A 152 17.94 -10.07 16.69
N LYS A 153 18.58 -9.09 16.05
CA LYS A 153 19.30 -8.02 16.74
C LYS A 153 18.38 -7.26 17.68
N GLN A 154 17.16 -6.91 17.26
CA GLN A 154 16.21 -6.17 18.09
C GLN A 154 15.75 -6.97 19.31
N ARG A 155 15.54 -8.28 19.14
CA ARG A 155 15.10 -9.15 20.23
C ARG A 155 16.20 -9.46 21.24
N PHE A 156 17.38 -9.86 20.77
CA PHE A 156 18.43 -10.39 21.65
C PHE A 156 19.38 -9.32 22.17
N TYR A 157 19.74 -8.32 21.36
CA TYR A 157 20.64 -7.25 21.79
C TYR A 157 19.89 -6.15 22.54
N PHE A 158 18.81 -5.64 21.95
CA PHE A 158 18.02 -4.54 22.54
C PHE A 158 16.89 -5.00 23.48
N LYS A 159 16.69 -6.32 23.65
CA LYS A 159 15.71 -6.93 24.57
C LYS A 159 14.27 -6.40 24.41
N LYS A 160 13.89 -5.98 23.20
CA LYS A 160 12.55 -5.42 22.96
C LYS A 160 11.46 -6.50 22.93
N PRO A 161 10.20 -6.13 23.24
CA PRO A 161 9.06 -7.04 23.10
C PRO A 161 8.86 -7.42 21.62
N LEU A 162 8.45 -8.66 21.36
CA LEU A 162 8.28 -9.20 19.98
C LEU A 162 7.34 -8.36 19.10
N LYS A 163 6.36 -7.69 19.72
CA LYS A 163 5.44 -6.77 19.03
C LYS A 163 6.15 -5.57 18.38
N GLU A 164 7.27 -5.12 18.95
CA GLU A 164 8.08 -4.01 18.43
C GLU A 164 9.21 -4.47 17.51
N CYS A 165 9.41 -5.78 17.36
CA CYS A 165 10.42 -6.38 16.48
C CYS A 165 9.88 -6.69 15.08
N ILE A 166 8.65 -6.27 14.76
CA ILE A 166 8.05 -6.51 13.44
C ILE A 166 8.79 -5.63 12.41
N PRO A 167 9.42 -6.22 11.38
CA PRO A 167 10.26 -5.51 10.42
C PRO A 167 9.42 -4.61 9.51
N THR A 168 9.09 -3.43 10.03
CA THR A 168 8.26 -2.42 9.37
C THR A 168 9.14 -1.31 8.82
N GLN A 169 8.72 -0.72 7.70
CA GLN A 169 9.43 0.37 7.02
C GLN A 169 9.53 1.67 7.85
N SER A 170 8.88 1.73 9.01
CA SER A 170 8.98 2.80 10.00
C SER A 170 10.37 2.91 10.61
N HIS A 171 11.08 1.79 10.79
CA HIS A 171 12.39 1.79 11.46
C HIS A 171 13.50 2.27 10.53
N THR A 172 14.13 3.39 10.88
CA THR A 172 15.25 3.97 10.12
C THR A 172 16.42 2.99 10.00
N ASP A 173 16.77 2.29 11.07
CA ASP A 173 17.87 1.31 11.07
C ASP A 173 17.65 0.20 10.05
N LEU A 174 16.41 -0.31 9.95
CA LEU A 174 16.06 -1.36 8.99
C LEU A 174 16.14 -0.85 7.54
N ARG A 175 15.69 0.39 7.28
CA ARG A 175 15.78 0.99 5.94
C ARG A 175 17.23 1.14 5.49
N ILE A 176 18.10 1.63 6.38
CA ILE A 176 19.53 1.78 6.10
C ILE A 176 20.17 0.41 5.85
N MET A 177 19.86 -0.60 6.68
CA MET A 177 20.38 -1.95 6.49
C MET A 177 19.94 -2.58 5.16
N LEU A 178 18.69 -2.37 4.75
CA LEU A 178 18.18 -2.80 3.44
C LEU A 178 18.90 -2.08 2.28
N LEU A 179 19.20 -0.79 2.43
CA LEU A 179 19.91 -0.01 1.44
C LEU A 179 21.36 -0.51 1.27
N PHE A 180 22.07 -0.78 2.37
CA PHE A 180 23.40 -1.40 2.30
C PHE A 180 23.36 -2.82 1.71
N GLY A 181 22.39 -3.64 2.11
CA GLY A 181 22.23 -5.00 1.57
C GLY A 181 22.05 -5.01 0.05
N HIS A 182 21.11 -4.20 -0.46
CA HIS A 182 20.87 -4.09 -1.89
C HIS A 182 22.00 -3.38 -2.63
N GLY A 183 22.65 -2.40 -2.00
CA GLY A 183 23.83 -1.72 -2.56
C GLY A 183 24.98 -2.69 -2.78
N THR A 184 25.32 -3.52 -1.79
CA THR A 184 26.34 -4.57 -1.92
C THR A 184 25.97 -5.59 -3.00
N LEU A 185 24.70 -6.01 -3.06
CA LEU A 185 24.21 -6.93 -4.09
C LEU A 185 24.36 -6.33 -5.50
N CYS A 186 24.00 -5.06 -5.71
CA CYS A 186 24.17 -4.38 -6.99
C CYS A 186 25.64 -4.18 -7.36
N LEU A 187 26.50 -3.88 -6.38
CA LEU A 187 27.94 -3.76 -6.60
C LEU A 187 28.57 -5.08 -7.05
N MET A 188 28.21 -6.19 -6.38
CA MET A 188 28.68 -7.53 -6.76
C MET A 188 28.16 -7.94 -8.14
N ASP A 189 26.88 -7.70 -8.41
CA ASP A 189 26.26 -7.96 -9.72
C ASP A 189 26.94 -7.18 -10.84
N GLY A 190 27.12 -5.86 -10.66
CA GLY A 190 27.80 -5.01 -11.62
C GLY A 190 29.25 -5.41 -11.84
N ALA A 191 29.98 -5.77 -10.78
CA ALA A 191 31.35 -6.25 -10.88
C ALA A 191 31.45 -7.59 -11.63
N ASP A 192 30.61 -8.58 -11.30
CA ASP A 192 30.59 -9.87 -12.01
C ASP A 192 30.23 -9.69 -13.49
N ALA A 193 29.22 -8.86 -13.78
CA ALA A 193 28.81 -8.54 -15.14
C ALA A 193 29.94 -7.85 -15.91
N LEU A 194 30.62 -6.86 -15.31
CA LEU A 194 31.75 -6.16 -15.94
C LEU A 194 32.89 -7.13 -16.27
N VAL A 195 33.35 -7.91 -15.29
CA VAL A 195 34.47 -8.85 -15.46
C VAL A 195 34.18 -9.90 -16.52
N ARG A 196 32.98 -10.48 -16.51
CA ARG A 196 32.60 -11.54 -17.46
C ARG A 196 32.22 -11.02 -18.84
N SER A 197 31.84 -9.76 -18.97
CA SER A 197 31.43 -9.18 -20.26
C SER A 197 32.61 -8.98 -21.22
N GLY A 198 33.85 -8.89 -20.71
CA GLY A 198 35.03 -8.70 -21.55
C GLY A 198 34.98 -7.46 -22.46
N GLY A 199 34.17 -6.45 -22.11
CA GLY A 199 33.97 -5.23 -22.92
C GLY A 199 32.80 -5.29 -23.92
N ASN A 200 32.05 -6.40 -24.00
CA ASN A 200 30.84 -6.48 -24.81
C ASN A 200 29.61 -6.01 -24.01
N TRP A 201 29.04 -4.88 -24.42
CA TRP A 201 27.86 -4.29 -23.74
C TRP A 201 26.60 -5.17 -23.79
N LEU A 202 26.43 -6.00 -24.82
CA LEU A 202 25.32 -6.95 -24.87
C LEU A 202 25.46 -8.03 -23.80
N MET A 203 26.65 -8.60 -23.66
CA MET A 203 26.92 -9.62 -22.64
C MET A 203 26.90 -9.04 -21.23
N PHE A 204 27.32 -7.79 -21.07
CA PHE A 204 27.17 -7.05 -19.82
C PHE A 204 25.70 -6.92 -19.43
N PHE A 205 24.88 -6.42 -20.35
CA PHE A 205 23.47 -6.15 -20.09
C PHE A 205 22.65 -7.42 -19.85
N THR A 206 22.93 -8.52 -20.57
CA THR A 206 22.23 -9.80 -20.36
C THR A 206 22.61 -10.49 -19.05
N ARG A 207 23.76 -10.14 -18.45
CA ARG A 207 24.22 -10.67 -17.16
C ARG A 207 23.77 -9.84 -15.97
N MET A 208 23.50 -8.55 -16.18
CA MET A 208 23.12 -7.62 -15.12
C MET A 208 21.72 -7.92 -14.58
N ASN A 209 21.56 -7.89 -13.26
CA ASN A 209 20.28 -8.11 -12.60
C ASN A 209 19.46 -6.82 -12.52
N ILE A 210 18.68 -6.53 -13.56
CA ILE A 210 17.91 -5.27 -13.64
C ILE A 210 16.87 -5.13 -12.52
N ILE A 211 16.40 -6.25 -11.95
CA ILE A 211 15.44 -6.26 -10.84
C ILE A 211 16.12 -5.77 -9.55
N ALA A 212 17.36 -6.21 -9.30
CA ALA A 212 18.16 -5.71 -8.17
C ALA A 212 18.40 -4.20 -8.28
N TRP A 213 18.83 -3.74 -9.46
CA TRP A 213 19.08 -2.32 -9.72
C TRP A 213 17.80 -1.48 -9.62
N GLY A 214 16.67 -1.97 -10.13
CA GLY A 214 15.37 -1.32 -9.99
C GLY A 214 14.94 -1.21 -8.52
N ARG A 215 15.08 -2.31 -7.75
CA ARG A 215 14.77 -2.33 -6.32
C ARG A 215 15.64 -1.37 -5.53
N PHE A 216 16.94 -1.37 -5.78
CA PHE A 216 17.89 -0.47 -5.15
C PHE A 216 17.57 1.00 -5.46
N THR A 217 17.27 1.32 -6.72
CA THR A 217 16.90 2.67 -7.14
C THR A 217 15.66 3.17 -6.39
N VAL A 218 14.61 2.35 -6.26
CA VAL A 218 13.41 2.71 -5.50
C VAL A 218 13.72 2.94 -4.02
N LEU A 219 14.58 2.11 -3.40
CA LEU A 219 14.98 2.28 -2.00
C LEU A 219 15.77 3.58 -1.79
N VAL A 220 16.71 3.87 -2.68
CA VAL A 220 17.51 5.11 -2.64
C VAL A 220 16.61 6.33 -2.84
N LEU A 221 15.75 6.33 -3.86
CA LEU A 221 14.80 7.44 -4.10
C LEU A 221 13.87 7.64 -2.90
N LYS A 222 13.34 6.57 -2.31
CA LYS A 222 12.49 6.66 -1.12
C LYS A 222 13.24 7.28 0.06
N GLU A 223 14.48 6.86 0.31
CA GLU A 223 15.30 7.41 1.39
C GLU A 223 15.69 8.88 1.14
N ILE A 224 15.98 9.25 -0.11
CA ILE A 224 16.20 10.65 -0.51
C ILE A 224 14.93 11.48 -0.28
N CYS A 225 13.76 11.02 -0.72
CA CYS A 225 12.49 11.71 -0.50
C CYS A 225 12.14 11.87 0.99
N LEU A 226 12.49 10.88 1.81
CA LEU A 226 12.36 10.97 3.27
C LEU A 226 13.29 12.03 3.86
N ARG A 227 14.57 12.02 3.49
CA ARG A 227 15.57 12.97 4.00
C ARG A 227 15.39 14.39 3.50
N ALA A 228 14.92 14.55 2.26
CA ALA A 228 14.54 15.83 1.67
C ALA A 228 13.23 16.38 2.24
N GLY A 229 12.55 15.65 3.14
CA GLY A 229 11.34 16.11 3.82
C GLY A 229 10.06 16.04 2.97
N ILE A 230 10.11 15.48 1.75
CA ILE A 230 8.96 15.41 0.83
C ILE A 230 7.87 14.45 1.35
N GLN A 231 8.24 13.40 2.08
CA GLN A 231 7.28 12.47 2.71
C GLN A 231 6.78 12.91 4.09
N ALA A 232 7.39 13.91 4.71
CA ALA A 232 6.98 14.41 6.03
C ALA A 232 5.51 14.86 6.10
N PRO A 233 4.91 15.53 5.09
CA PRO A 233 3.51 15.96 5.16
C PRO A 233 2.54 14.79 5.14
N LEU A 234 2.75 13.84 4.23
CA LEU A 234 1.86 12.69 4.05
C LEU A 234 1.93 11.73 5.25
N GLN A 235 3.14 11.46 5.74
CA GLN A 235 3.33 10.60 6.90
C GLN A 235 2.73 11.23 8.17
N LYS A 236 2.90 12.55 8.34
CA LYS A 236 2.28 13.30 9.45
C LYS A 236 0.77 13.26 9.40
N GLN A 237 0.16 13.38 8.22
CA GLN A 237 -1.29 13.21 8.08
C GLN A 237 -1.73 11.79 8.44
N LEU A 238 -1.01 10.78 7.97
CA LEU A 238 -1.35 9.39 8.22
C LEU A 238 -1.23 9.01 9.71
N ASP A 239 -0.22 9.55 10.41
CA ASP A 239 -0.05 9.38 11.85
C ASP A 239 -1.10 10.17 12.65
N ALA A 240 -1.53 11.34 12.18
CA ALA A 240 -2.65 12.06 12.76
C ALA A 240 -3.96 11.25 12.64
N TYR A 241 -4.24 10.68 11.46
CA TYR A 241 -5.39 9.80 11.27
C TYR A 241 -5.36 8.59 12.21
N LYS A 242 -4.21 7.93 12.37
CA LYS A 242 -4.08 6.80 13.31
C LYS A 242 -4.38 7.20 14.76
N LYS A 243 -3.89 8.36 15.21
CA LYS A 243 -4.18 8.88 16.55
C LYS A 243 -5.68 9.17 16.73
N ILE A 244 -6.31 9.78 15.74
CA ILE A 244 -7.75 10.04 15.75
C ILE A 244 -8.52 8.73 15.85
N THR A 245 -8.21 7.73 15.03
CA THR A 245 -8.86 6.41 15.07
C THR A 245 -8.69 5.73 16.42
N ALA A 246 -7.50 5.79 17.03
CA ALA A 246 -7.27 5.21 18.36
C ALA A 246 -8.12 5.92 19.43
N SER A 247 -8.17 7.26 19.41
CA SER A 247 -9.03 8.01 20.34
C SER A 247 -10.51 7.70 20.15
N LEU A 248 -10.98 7.60 18.90
CA LEU A 248 -12.36 7.22 18.57
C LEU A 248 -12.70 5.83 19.09
N GLN A 249 -11.79 4.86 18.99
CA GLN A 249 -11.99 3.54 19.57
C GLN A 249 -12.12 3.59 21.09
N THR A 250 -11.29 4.38 21.77
CA THR A 250 -11.39 4.58 23.22
C THR A 250 -12.74 5.21 23.61
N TYR A 251 -13.17 6.25 22.90
CA TYR A 251 -14.50 6.85 23.12
C TYR A 251 -15.61 5.84 22.85
N MET A 252 -15.50 5.02 21.80
CA MET A 252 -16.50 4.00 21.49
C MET A 252 -16.58 2.93 22.59
N GLU A 253 -15.46 2.53 23.20
CA GLU A 253 -15.46 1.64 24.37
C GLU A 253 -16.11 2.28 25.58
N GLN A 254 -15.84 3.57 25.84
CA GLN A 254 -16.51 4.30 26.92
C GLN A 254 -18.02 4.37 26.69
N LEU A 255 -18.46 4.72 25.47
CA LEU A 255 -19.86 4.76 25.07
C LEU A 255 -20.56 3.40 25.21
N LYS A 256 -19.88 2.30 24.87
CA LYS A 256 -20.41 0.93 25.07
C LYS A 256 -20.61 0.56 26.54
N ARG A 257 -19.86 1.18 27.46
CA ARG A 257 -20.00 0.95 28.91
C ARG A 257 -21.11 1.77 29.54
N ILE A 258 -21.56 2.84 28.89
CA ILE A 258 -22.68 3.64 29.38
C ILE A 258 -23.97 2.83 29.15
N ASP A 259 -24.63 2.46 30.24
CA ASP A 259 -25.97 1.90 30.19
C ASP A 259 -26.97 3.03 29.92
N LEU A 260 -27.28 3.25 28.64
CA LEU A 260 -28.23 4.26 28.21
C LEU A 260 -29.62 4.05 28.83
N ALA A 261 -30.03 2.80 29.10
CA ALA A 261 -31.33 2.51 29.67
C ALA A 261 -31.38 2.91 31.15
N ALA A 262 -30.31 2.65 31.90
CA ALA A 262 -30.19 3.12 33.28
C ALA A 262 -30.19 4.66 33.37
N PHE A 263 -29.41 5.32 32.52
CA PHE A 263 -29.35 6.79 32.48
C PHE A 263 -30.70 7.44 32.13
N GLN A 264 -31.43 6.90 31.14
CA GLN A 264 -32.77 7.38 30.79
C GLN A 264 -33.76 7.17 31.94
N LYS A 265 -33.69 6.02 32.62
CA LYS A 265 -34.55 5.72 33.77
C LYS A 265 -34.29 6.64 34.96
N GLU A 266 -33.03 6.97 35.22
CA GLU A 266 -32.65 7.93 36.26
C GLU A 266 -33.13 9.34 35.89
N THR A 267 -32.87 9.81 34.67
CA THR A 267 -33.30 11.14 34.21
C THR A 267 -34.83 11.30 34.23
N ALA A 268 -35.57 10.26 33.85
CA ALA A 268 -37.03 10.26 33.89
C ALA A 268 -37.61 10.39 35.31
N GLN A 269 -36.87 10.04 36.36
CA GLN A 269 -37.31 10.24 37.75
C GLN A 269 -37.34 11.71 38.13
N TYR A 270 -36.54 12.55 37.48
CA TYR A 270 -36.45 13.99 37.77
C TYR A 270 -37.38 14.84 36.89
N GLN A 271 -37.88 14.33 35.78
CA GLN A 271 -38.82 15.07 34.91
C GLN A 271 -40.12 15.53 35.59
N PRO A 272 -40.75 14.74 36.49
CA PRO A 272 -41.90 15.21 37.24
C PRO A 272 -41.54 16.38 38.17
N LEU A 273 -40.32 16.41 38.74
CA LEU A 273 -39.90 17.47 39.64
C LEU A 273 -39.89 18.84 38.95
N GLU A 274 -39.38 18.87 37.72
CA GLU A 274 -39.35 20.08 36.90
C GLU A 274 -40.76 20.63 36.64
N SER A 275 -41.70 19.76 36.23
CA SER A 275 -43.07 20.20 35.94
C SER A 275 -43.85 20.64 37.19
N TYR A 276 -43.63 19.99 38.34
CA TYR A 276 -44.26 20.40 39.60
C TYR A 276 -43.70 21.72 40.13
N ILE A 277 -42.39 21.98 39.99
CA ILE A 277 -41.78 23.26 40.41
C ILE A 277 -42.34 24.42 39.58
N ASP A 278 -42.51 24.23 38.27
CA ASP A 278 -43.06 25.26 37.37
C ASP A 278 -44.53 25.62 37.67
N CYS A 279 -45.27 24.75 38.36
CA CYS A 279 -46.69 24.97 38.68
C CYS A 279 -46.92 25.59 40.07
N ILE A 280 -45.87 25.83 40.86
CA ILE A 280 -45.99 26.36 42.23
C ILE A 280 -45.75 27.88 42.23
N GLU A 281 -46.81 28.64 42.55
CA GLU A 281 -46.76 30.11 42.64
C GLU A 281 -46.54 30.63 44.08
N ASP A 282 -46.59 29.75 45.11
CA ASP A 282 -46.47 30.08 46.54
C ASP A 282 -45.15 29.58 47.16
N GLU A 283 -44.45 30.48 47.85
CA GLU A 283 -43.17 30.24 48.51
C GLU A 283 -43.24 29.16 49.61
N LYS A 284 -44.36 29.08 50.34
CA LYS A 284 -44.52 28.07 51.41
C LYS A 284 -44.68 26.67 50.84
N SER A 285 -45.47 26.53 49.79
CA SER A 285 -45.69 25.28 49.05
C SER A 285 -44.40 24.82 48.37
N LEU A 286 -43.62 25.75 47.81
CA LEU A 286 -42.32 25.44 47.21
C LEU A 286 -41.32 24.92 48.25
N ASN A 287 -41.22 25.59 49.40
CA ASN A 287 -40.34 25.16 50.49
C ASN A 287 -40.72 23.79 51.05
N PHE A 288 -42.01 23.49 51.18
CA PHE A 288 -42.49 22.18 51.62
C PHE A 288 -42.13 21.09 50.60
N PHE A 289 -42.35 21.35 49.31
CA PHE A 289 -42.06 20.41 48.24
C PHE A 289 -40.56 20.13 48.09
N LEU A 290 -39.70 21.15 48.18
CA LEU A 290 -38.25 21.00 48.12
C LEU A 290 -37.73 20.18 49.31
N LYS A 291 -38.17 20.47 50.53
CA LYS A 291 -37.76 19.71 51.73
C LYS A 291 -38.19 18.24 51.65
N LYS A 292 -39.42 17.98 51.19
CA LYS A 292 -39.91 16.62 50.97
C LYS A 292 -39.04 15.86 49.97
N ASN A 293 -38.72 16.49 48.83
CA ASN A 293 -37.90 15.86 47.80
C ASN A 293 -36.43 15.67 48.21
N MET A 294 -35.85 16.60 48.98
CA MET A 294 -34.51 16.41 49.54
C MET A 294 -34.45 15.15 50.42
N VAL A 295 -35.48 14.93 51.25
CA VAL A 295 -35.59 13.71 52.08
C VAL A 295 -35.79 12.45 51.23
N GLU A 296 -36.66 12.50 50.21
CA GLU A 296 -36.88 11.36 49.30
C GLU A 296 -35.64 10.99 48.47
N LEU A 297 -34.79 11.98 48.16
CA LEU A 297 -33.50 11.79 47.48
C LEU A 297 -32.36 11.40 48.45
N GLY A 298 -32.65 11.24 49.74
CA GLY A 298 -31.67 10.85 50.76
C GLY A 298 -30.67 11.96 51.11
N ILE A 299 -30.96 13.21 50.80
CA ILE A 299 -30.16 14.37 51.18
C ILE A 299 -30.54 14.76 52.61
N SER A 300 -29.57 14.74 53.53
CA SER A 300 -29.79 15.09 54.92
C SER A 300 -30.10 16.59 55.07
N ILE A 301 -31.17 16.90 55.81
CA ILE A 301 -31.50 18.29 56.13
C ILE A 301 -30.67 18.69 57.36
N PRO A 302 -29.90 19.78 57.32
CA PRO A 302 -28.94 20.16 58.37
C PRO A 302 -29.58 20.75 59.65
N TRP A 303 -30.91 20.68 59.78
CA TRP A 303 -31.67 21.12 60.94
C TRP A 303 -32.85 20.19 61.24
N GLU A 304 -33.20 20.07 62.52
CA GLU A 304 -34.34 19.27 62.97
C GLU A 304 -35.53 20.15 63.38
N GLY A 305 -36.71 19.86 62.83
CA GLY A 305 -37.95 20.58 63.11
C GLY A 305 -38.17 21.80 62.21
N ASP A 306 -38.95 22.78 62.71
CA ASP A 306 -39.24 24.01 61.99
C ASP A 306 -38.01 24.92 61.91
N PHE A 307 -37.72 25.44 60.71
CA PHE A 307 -36.49 26.19 60.42
C PHE A 307 -36.42 27.49 61.25
N ASP A 308 -37.53 28.22 61.33
CA ASP A 308 -37.58 29.48 62.07
C ASP A 308 -37.40 29.27 63.57
N THR A 309 -37.88 28.13 64.08
CA THR A 309 -37.71 27.73 65.48
C THR A 309 -36.28 27.28 65.76
N PHE A 310 -35.66 26.54 64.85
CA PHE A 310 -34.26 26.10 64.93
C PHE A 310 -33.29 27.29 64.92
N MET A 311 -33.50 28.27 64.04
CA MET A 311 -32.65 29.47 63.91
C MET A 311 -32.79 30.46 65.08
N ARG A 312 -33.87 30.36 65.88
CA ARG A 312 -34.06 31.17 67.10
C ARG A 312 -33.26 30.66 68.30
N ASP A 313 -32.84 29.39 68.28
CA ASP A 313 -32.01 28.80 69.33
C ASP A 313 -30.54 29.09 69.08
N LYS A 314 -29.99 30.07 69.80
CA LYS A 314 -28.58 30.50 69.68
C LYS A 314 -27.56 29.42 70.04
N SER A 315 -27.98 28.29 70.61
CA SER A 315 -27.11 27.17 70.97
C SER A 315 -26.95 26.13 69.86
N ARG A 316 -27.82 26.17 68.83
CA ARG A 316 -27.80 25.24 67.69
C ARG A 316 -27.03 25.84 66.52
N HIS A 317 -26.42 24.98 65.72
CA HIS A 317 -25.71 25.35 64.50
C HIS A 317 -26.10 24.38 63.39
N LEU A 318 -26.10 24.88 62.15
CA LEU A 318 -26.33 24.04 60.98
C LEU A 318 -25.13 23.12 60.79
N ILE A 319 -25.37 21.81 60.75
CA ILE A 319 -24.34 20.79 60.52
C ILE A 319 -24.58 20.23 59.13
N TYR A 320 -23.67 20.53 58.22
CA TYR A 320 -23.64 19.95 56.87
C TYR A 320 -22.69 18.75 56.88
N GLU A 321 -23.17 17.58 56.47
CA GLU A 321 -22.35 16.39 56.20
C GLU A 321 -21.88 16.35 54.74
#